data_AF-A0A3D2IGH9-F1
#
_entry.id   AF-A0A3D2IGH9-F1
#
_cell.length_a   1.000
_cell.length_b   1.000
_cell.length_c   1.000
_cell.angle_alpha   90.00
_cell.angle_beta   90.00
_cell.angle_gamma   90.00
#
_symmetry.space_group_name_H-M   'P 1'
#
loop_
_entity.id
_entity.type
_entity.pdbx_description
1 polymer ?
#
loop_
_entity_poly.entity_id
_entity_poly.type
_entity_poly.pdbx_seq_one_letter_code
_entity_poly.pdbx_strand_id
1 'polypeptide(L)'
;MNKTIKLILISSFLFFYGCSTTTWIVENQEEVDRGNYKLLDSKLFLQKAGSITPELPVAQFRLLSANTFEYAQRVKTDRYIQKYRPRFGYVVLGIGASALGGYTALKFTDDNKQGQKIALL
;
A
#
# COMPACT_ATOMS: atom_id res chain seq x y z
N MET A 1 38.17 28.39 3.21
CA MET A 1 37.38 27.54 4.15
C MET A 1 38.09 26.20 4.33
N ASN A 2 38.51 25.87 5.56
CA ASN A 2 39.33 24.69 5.84
C ASN A 2 38.63 23.36 5.47
N LYS A 3 39.40 22.38 5.01
CA LYS A 3 38.89 21.07 4.54
C LYS A 3 38.12 20.32 5.64
N THR A 4 38.56 20.47 6.89
CA THR A 4 37.89 19.95 8.09
C THR A 4 36.53 20.59 8.34
N ILE A 5 36.42 21.92 8.18
CA ILE A 5 35.16 22.65 8.35
C ILE A 5 34.14 22.23 7.28
N LYS A 6 34.58 22.05 6.02
CA LYS A 6 33.73 21.50 4.95
C LYS A 6 33.18 20.11 5.31
N LEU A 7 34.03 19.24 5.86
CA LEU A 7 33.65 17.87 6.21
C LEU A 7 32.64 17.84 7.37
N ILE A 8 32.82 18.70 8.37
CA ILE A 8 31.89 18.85 9.50
C ILE A 8 30.52 19.36 9.02
N LEU A 9 30.51 20.34 8.11
CA LEU A 9 29.27 20.88 7.52
C LEU A 9 28.51 19.81 6.73
N ILE A 10 29.20 19.02 5.90
CA ILE A 10 28.60 17.94 5.11
C ILE A 10 28.04 16.85 6.02
N SER A 11 28.78 16.46 7.07
CA SER A 11 28.33 15.47 8.05
C SER A 11 27.07 15.92 8.78
N SER A 12 27.09 17.16 9.31
CA SER A 12 25.94 17.75 10.00
C SER A 12 24.70 17.79 9.09
N PHE A 13 24.87 18.19 7.83
CA PHE A 13 23.79 18.20 6.84
C PHE A 13 23.18 16.81 6.61
N LEU A 14 24.01 15.77 6.49
CA LEU A 14 23.53 14.39 6.31
C LEU A 14 22.72 13.88 7.51
N PHE A 15 23.06 14.28 8.73
CA PHE A 15 22.32 13.91 9.94
C PHE A 15 20.92 14.55 9.98
N PHE A 16 20.79 15.82 9.60
CA PHE A 16 19.48 16.51 9.63
C PHE A 16 18.50 16.03 8.55
N TYR A 17 18.98 15.53 7.41
CA TYR A 17 18.09 14.98 6.36
C TYR A 17 17.50 13.62 6.71
N GLY A 18 18.09 12.91 7.69
CA GLY A 18 17.67 11.59 8.10
C GLY A 18 16.23 11.53 8.56
N CYS A 19 15.81 12.40 9.49
CA CYS A 19 14.61 12.22 10.33
C CYS A 19 13.42 11.50 9.64
N SER A 20 13.16 10.24 10.04
CA SER A 20 12.03 9.46 9.54
C SER A 20 10.75 9.95 10.20
N THR A 21 9.71 10.22 9.42
CA THR A 21 8.41 10.62 9.95
C THR A 21 7.46 9.43 9.94
N THR A 22 6.89 9.10 11.09
CA THR A 22 5.76 8.17 11.19
C THR A 22 4.47 8.97 11.27
N THR A 23 3.53 8.69 10.38
CA THR A 23 2.21 9.33 10.38
C THR A 23 1.12 8.28 10.50
N TRP A 24 0.14 8.53 11.36
CA TRP A 24 -1.10 7.76 11.42
C TRP A 24 -2.04 8.26 10.33
N ILE A 25 -2.56 7.35 9.51
CA ILE A 25 -3.52 7.66 8.46
C ILE A 25 -4.78 6.85 8.77
N VAL A 26 -5.94 7.51 8.79
CA VAL A 26 -7.24 6.85 8.82
C VAL A 26 -7.69 6.72 7.39
N GLU A 27 -7.79 5.49 6.89
CA GLU A 27 -8.36 5.23 5.58
C GLU A 27 -9.87 5.11 5.75
N ASN A 28 -10.59 6.11 5.23
CA ASN A 28 -12.04 6.10 5.18
C ASN A 28 -12.44 5.56 3.81
N GLN A 29 -12.98 4.34 3.79
CA GLN A 29 -13.55 3.76 2.58
C GLN A 29 -15.07 3.74 2.71
N GLU A 30 -15.74 4.33 1.72
CA GLU A 30 -17.19 4.21 1.60
C GLU A 30 -17.53 2.77 1.20
N GLU A 31 -18.23 2.04 2.07
CA GLU A 31 -18.66 0.67 1.81
C GLU A 31 -20.19 0.60 1.90
N VAL A 32 -20.82 0.08 0.84
CA VAL A 32 -22.25 -0.19 0.82
C VAL A 32 -22.50 -1.53 1.52
N ASP A 33 -23.29 -1.52 2.60
CA ASP A 33 -23.63 -2.76 3.31
C ASP A 33 -24.63 -3.59 2.49
N ARG A 34 -24.11 -4.61 1.80
CA ARG A 34 -24.92 -5.53 0.98
C ARG A 34 -25.81 -6.45 1.82
N GLY A 35 -25.55 -6.58 3.12
CA GLY A 35 -26.35 -7.40 4.04
C GLY A 35 -27.56 -6.68 4.60
N ASN A 36 -27.58 -5.35 4.57
CA ASN A 36 -28.66 -4.53 5.08
C ASN A 36 -29.30 -3.71 3.94
N TYR A 37 -30.28 -4.32 3.29
CA TYR A 37 -31.01 -3.73 2.18
C TYR A 37 -32.52 -3.69 2.45
N LYS A 38 -33.17 -2.68 1.88
CA LYS A 38 -34.61 -2.49 1.94
C LYS A 38 -35.16 -2.44 0.52
N LEU A 39 -36.18 -3.25 0.23
CA LEU A 39 -36.93 -3.15 -1.02
C LEU A 39 -37.81 -1.90 -0.94
N LEU A 40 -37.56 -0.93 -1.81
CA LEU A 40 -38.36 0.30 -1.88
C LEU A 40 -39.58 0.13 -2.77
N ASP A 41 -39.37 -0.45 -3.95
CA ASP A 41 -40.39 -0.55 -4.98
C ASP A 41 -40.14 -1.79 -5.84
N SER A 42 -41.22 -2.41 -6.30
CA SER A 42 -41.20 -3.60 -7.14
C SER A 42 -42.25 -3.43 -8.23
N LYS A 43 -41.79 -3.16 -9.46
CA LYS A 43 -42.67 -3.02 -10.62
C LYS A 43 -42.68 -4.30 -11.43
N LEU A 44 -43.86 -4.90 -11.54
CA LEU A 44 -44.09 -6.07 -12.38
C LEU A 44 -44.32 -5.62 -13.83
N PHE A 45 -43.65 -6.27 -14.78
CA PHE A 45 -43.86 -6.04 -16.19
C PHE A 45 -43.80 -7.34 -16.98
N LEU A 46 -44.55 -7.36 -18.08
CA LEU A 46 -44.56 -8.49 -19.00
C LEU A 46 -43.55 -8.24 -20.12
N GLN A 47 -42.57 -9.13 -20.25
CA GLN A 47 -41.65 -9.12 -21.37
C GLN A 47 -42.07 -10.19 -22.38
N LYS A 48 -42.20 -9.80 -23.65
CA LYS A 48 -42.42 -10.75 -24.74
C LYS A 48 -41.24 -11.71 -24.81
N ALA A 49 -41.52 -13.01 -24.74
CA ALA A 49 -40.54 -14.07 -24.89
C ALA A 49 -40.69 -14.69 -26.29
N GLY A 50 -39.58 -14.72 -27.04
CA GLY A 50 -39.55 -15.30 -28.38
C GLY A 50 -40.16 -14.42 -29.49
N SER A 51 -40.06 -14.92 -30.73
CA SER A 51 -40.65 -14.32 -31.93
C SER A 51 -41.96 -15.01 -32.30
N ILE A 52 -42.95 -14.23 -32.75
CA ILE A 52 -44.20 -14.78 -33.28
C ILE A 52 -43.96 -15.02 -34.78
N THR A 53 -44.04 -16.27 -35.21
CA THR A 53 -43.93 -16.65 -36.63
C THR A 53 -45.22 -17.36 -37.07
N PRO A 54 -45.52 -17.42 -38.38
CA PRO A 54 -46.66 -18.17 -38.88
C PRO A 54 -46.64 -19.65 -38.47
N GLU A 55 -45.45 -20.21 -38.29
CA GLU A 55 -45.23 -21.60 -37.86
C GLU A 55 -45.47 -21.80 -36.34
N LEU A 56 -45.36 -20.73 -35.54
CA LEU A 56 -45.58 -20.72 -34.09
C LEU A 56 -46.38 -19.47 -33.69
N PRO A 57 -47.72 -19.48 -33.86
CA PRO A 57 -48.59 -18.32 -33.65
C PRO A 57 -48.92 -18.07 -32.17
N VAL A 58 -48.06 -18.50 -31.25
CA VAL A 58 -48.28 -18.39 -29.80
C VAL A 58 -47.44 -17.25 -29.24
N ALA A 59 -48.08 -16.21 -28.73
CA ALA A 59 -47.41 -15.14 -28.01
C ALA A 59 -47.08 -15.58 -26.58
N GLN A 60 -45.79 -15.69 -26.25
CA GLN A 60 -45.35 -16.01 -24.90
C GLN A 60 -44.92 -14.73 -24.18
N PHE A 61 -45.36 -14.56 -22.94
CA PHE A 61 -44.97 -13.45 -22.09
C PHE A 61 -44.37 -14.00 -20.80
N ARG A 62 -43.24 -13.44 -20.38
CA ARG A 62 -42.62 -13.71 -19.10
C ARG A 62 -42.94 -12.58 -18.15
N LEU A 63 -43.45 -12.92 -16.98
CA LEU A 63 -43.61 -11.97 -15.89
C LEU A 63 -42.24 -11.74 -15.25
N LEU A 64 -41.78 -10.50 -15.28
CA LEU A 64 -40.54 -10.06 -14.66
C LEU A 64 -40.83 -8.97 -13.63
N SER A 65 -39.92 -8.82 -12.67
CA SER A 65 -39.97 -7.77 -11.64
C SER A 65 -38.73 -6.89 -11.75
N ALA A 66 -38.93 -5.59 -11.89
CA ALA A 66 -37.89 -4.57 -11.68
C ALA A 66 -37.96 -4.11 -10.22
N ASN A 67 -36.94 -4.49 -9.44
CA ASN A 67 -36.86 -4.21 -8.01
C ASN A 67 -35.85 -3.09 -7.74
N THR A 68 -36.28 -2.08 -6.98
CA THR A 68 -35.43 -0.99 -6.53
C THR A 68 -35.05 -1.23 -5.07
N PHE A 69 -33.74 -1.30 -4.80
CA PHE A 69 -33.21 -1.56 -3.46
C PHE A 69 -32.49 -0.32 -2.92
N GLU A 70 -32.77 0.00 -1.66
CA GLU A 70 -31.99 0.95 -0.86
C GLU A 70 -31.01 0.17 0.01
N TYR A 71 -29.75 0.60 0.01
CA TYR A 71 -28.71 0.00 0.83
C TYR A 71 -28.25 1.00 1.89
N ALA A 72 -28.00 0.51 3.10
CA ALA A 72 -27.40 1.35 4.12
C ALA A 72 -25.94 1.66 3.75
N GLN A 73 -25.62 2.95 3.64
CA GLN A 73 -24.22 3.38 3.51
C GLN A 73 -23.55 3.27 4.88
N ARG A 74 -22.43 2.56 4.95
CA ARG A 74 -21.61 2.47 6.16
C ARG A 74 -20.22 3.00 5.87
N VAL A 75 -19.68 3.70 6.85
CA VAL A 75 -18.30 4.18 6.82
C VAL A 75 -17.46 3.09 7.43
N LYS A 76 -16.63 2.42 6.63
CA LYS A 76 -15.65 1.48 7.16
C LYS A 76 -14.37 2.25 7.48
N THR A 77 -14.11 2.39 8.77
CA THR A 77 -12.84 2.87 9.29
C THR A 77 -11.92 1.68 9.50
N ASP A 78 -10.93 1.53 8.63
CA ASP A 78 -9.91 0.51 8.85
C ASP A 78 -8.99 0.90 10.02
N ARG A 79 -8.48 -0.12 10.70
CA ARG A 79 -7.58 0.01 11.86
C ARG A 79 -6.38 0.89 11.48
N TYR A 80 -5.96 1.76 12.39
CA TYR A 80 -4.80 2.65 12.23
C TYR A 80 -3.59 1.93 11.62
N ILE A 81 -3.30 2.17 10.34
CA ILE A 81 -2.12 1.61 9.67
C ILE A 81 -0.96 2.55 9.94
N GLN A 82 0.02 2.08 10.71
CA GLN A 82 1.27 2.81 10.91
C GLN A 82 2.08 2.78 9.62
N LYS A 83 2.02 3.85 8.82
CA LYS A 83 2.76 3.94 7.56
C LYS A 83 4.21 4.36 7.84
N TYR A 84 5.12 3.40 7.82
CA TYR A 84 6.56 3.66 7.90
C TYR A 84 7.09 4.09 6.52
N ARG A 85 7.62 5.30 6.42
CA ARG A 85 8.24 5.83 5.20
C ARG A 85 9.73 6.07 5.43
N PRO A 86 10.60 5.09 5.18
CA PRO A 86 12.04 5.30 5.30
C PRO A 86 12.46 6.38 4.28
N ARG A 87 13.18 7.39 4.74
CA ARG A 87 13.74 8.39 3.84
C ARG A 87 14.90 7.77 3.06
N PHE A 88 15.00 8.12 1.78
CA PHE A 88 16.05 7.60 0.89
C PHE A 88 17.46 7.86 1.45
N GLY A 89 17.66 8.96 2.19
CA GLY A 89 18.91 9.25 2.88
C GLY A 89 19.37 8.15 3.83
N TYR A 90 18.48 7.55 4.62
CA TYR A 90 18.84 6.44 5.50
C TYR A 90 19.17 5.16 4.74
N VAL A 91 18.48 4.88 3.64
CA VAL A 91 18.77 3.73 2.78
C VAL A 91 20.17 3.86 2.19
N VAL A 92 20.50 5.03 1.64
CA VAL A 92 21.82 5.32 1.07
C VAL A 92 22.91 5.27 2.13
N LEU A 93 22.68 5.85 3.31
CA LEU A 93 23.63 5.81 4.42
C LEU A 93 23.86 4.37 4.91
N GLY A 94 22.81 3.55 5.02
CA GLY A 94 22.91 2.15 5.39
C GLY A 94 23.72 1.32 4.39
N ILE A 95 23.47 1.50 3.09
CA ILE A 95 24.25 0.85 2.02
C ILE A 95 25.70 1.32 2.05
N GLY A 96 25.94 2.63 2.16
CA GLY A 96 27.28 3.20 2.21
C GLY A 96 28.08 2.72 3.41
N ALA A 97 27.47 2.70 4.60
CA ALA A 97 28.10 2.19 5.81
C ALA A 97 28.43 0.70 5.71
N SER A 98 27.52 -0.10 5.15
CA SER A 98 27.74 -1.54 4.93
C SER A 98 28.88 -1.80 3.94
N ALA A 99 28.93 -1.05 2.83
CA ALA A 99 30.00 -1.15 1.85
C ALA A 99 31.36 -0.73 2.43
N LEU A 100 31.41 0.33 3.23
CA LEU A 100 32.62 0.77 3.92
C LEU A 100 33.08 -0.27 4.95
N GLY A 101 32.16 -0.83 5.74
CA GLY A 101 32.46 -1.88 6.71
C GLY A 101 32.97 -3.16 6.05
N GLY A 102 32.37 -3.56 4.92
CA GLY A 102 32.86 -4.69 4.13
C GLY A 102 34.25 -4.43 3.54
N TYR A 103 34.48 -3.24 2.98
CA TYR A 103 35.79 -2.86 2.46
C TYR A 103 36.87 -2.84 3.53
N THR A 104 36.58 -2.27 4.71
CA THR A 104 37.54 -2.25 5.81
C THR A 104 37.81 -3.66 6.32
N ALA A 105 36.77 -4.47 6.54
CA ALA A 105 36.92 -5.86 6.97
C ALA A 105 37.82 -6.67 6.03
N LEU A 106 37.62 -6.55 4.71
CA LEU A 106 38.45 -7.23 3.70
C LEU A 106 39.88 -6.70 3.67
N LYS A 107 40.07 -5.37 3.78
CA LYS A 107 41.40 -4.74 3.82
C LYS A 107 42.23 -5.14 5.05
N PHE A 108 41.57 -5.47 6.16
CA PHE A 108 42.21 -5.92 7.40
C PHE A 108 42.24 -7.46 7.54
N THR A 109 41.74 -8.20 6.53
CA THR A 109 41.79 -9.68 6.42
C THR A 109 43.02 -10.17 5.64
N ASP A 110 43.98 -9.29 5.36
CA ASP A 110 45.25 -9.66 4.74
C ASP A 110 46.08 -10.53 5.72
N ASP A 111 46.46 -11.76 5.31
CA ASP A 111 47.07 -12.82 6.15
C ASP A 111 48.35 -12.38 6.91
N ASN A 112 48.95 -11.27 6.51
CA ASN A 112 50.23 -10.79 7.03
C ASN A 112 50.13 -9.72 8.13
N LYS A 113 48.93 -9.48 8.71
CA LYS A 113 48.76 -8.53 9.83
C LYS A 113 48.07 -9.19 11.02
N GLN A 114 48.84 -9.35 12.11
CA GLN A 114 48.48 -9.95 13.40
C GLN A 114 47.23 -9.39 14.13
N GLY A 115 46.49 -8.43 13.55
CA GLY A 115 45.35 -7.77 14.19
C GLY A 115 44.06 -8.60 14.24
N GLN A 116 43.99 -9.74 13.55
CA GLN A 116 42.75 -10.50 13.36
C GLN A 116 42.39 -11.43 14.53
N LYS A 117 43.28 -11.65 15.51
CA LYS A 117 43.01 -12.56 16.64
C LYS A 117 42.07 -11.99 17.71
N ILE A 118 41.76 -10.69 17.69
CA ILE A 118 41.04 -10.02 18.79
C ILE A 118 39.54 -9.86 18.48
N ALA A 119 39.11 -9.98 17.22
CA ALA A 119 37.72 -9.73 16.81
C ALA A 119 36.83 -11.00 16.70
N LEU A 120 37.36 -12.19 17.02
CA LEU A 120 36.65 -13.47 16.94
C LEU A 120 36.63 -14.24 18.28
N LEU A 121 36.56 -13.49 19.40
CA LEU A 121 36.21 -14.04 20.71
C LEU A 121 34.87 -13.47 21.17
#